data_AF-A0A0D7K7A0-F1
#
_entry.id   AF-A0A0D7K7A0-F1
#
_cell.length_a   1.000
_cell.length_b   1.000
_cell.length_c   1.000
_cell.angle_alpha   90.00
_cell.angle_beta   90.00
_cell.angle_gamma   90.00
#
_symmetry.space_group_name_H-M   'P 1'
#
loop_
_entity.id
_entity.type
_entity.pdbx_description
1 polymer ?
#
loop_
_entity_poly.entity_id
_entity_poly.type
_entity_poly.pdbx_seq_one_letter_code
_entity_poly.pdbx_strand_id
1 'polypeptide(L)'
;MTTLTVAELRAAWESMRIRYAFRHWPSDYDAVMADPVACRLVRLEATGRRKRRTGADPPLTTGRTSRWPPARAAPPGVDFKSRAAGEHGDE
;
A
#
# COMPACT_ATOMS: atom_id res chain seq x y z
N MET A 1 2.59 21.16 -2.56
CA MET A 1 1.64 20.13 -3.04
C MET A 1 1.72 20.10 -4.55
N THR A 2 2.06 18.99 -5.18
CA THR A 2 2.16 18.89 -6.65
C THR A 2 0.77 18.90 -7.28
N THR A 3 0.49 19.90 -8.11
CA THR A 3 -0.74 20.00 -8.91
C THR A 3 -0.72 18.96 -10.02
N LEU A 4 -1.65 18.01 -10.00
CA LEU A 4 -1.83 17.03 -11.06
C LEU A 4 -2.61 17.67 -12.21
N THR A 5 -2.17 17.45 -13.44
CA THR A 5 -2.89 17.89 -14.63
C THR A 5 -4.10 17.00 -14.93
N VAL A 6 -5.11 17.53 -15.62
CA VAL A 6 -6.29 16.73 -16.03
C VAL A 6 -5.89 15.56 -16.93
N ALA A 7 -4.88 15.74 -17.78
CA ALA A 7 -4.36 14.69 -18.64
C ALA A 7 -3.73 13.53 -17.83
N GLU A 8 -2.97 13.84 -16.76
CA GLU A 8 -2.41 12.82 -15.87
C GLU A 8 -3.51 12.05 -15.12
N LEU A 9 -4.58 12.73 -14.70
CA LEU A 9 -5.72 12.09 -14.04
C LEU A 9 -6.48 11.17 -15.00
N ARG A 10 -6.74 11.60 -16.24
CA ARG A 10 -7.37 10.75 -17.26
C ARG A 10 -6.53 9.51 -17.58
N ALA A 11 -5.23 9.69 -17.79
CA ALA A 11 -4.33 8.56 -18.06
C ALA A 11 -4.24 7.58 -16.88
N ALA A 12 -4.34 8.07 -15.63
CA ALA A 12 -4.39 7.23 -14.44
C ALA A 12 -5.71 6.44 -14.37
N TRP A 13 -6.84 7.11 -14.63
CA TRP A 13 -8.14 6.48 -14.69
C TRP A 13 -8.22 5.38 -15.75
N GLU A 14 -7.79 5.66 -17.00
CA GLU A 14 -7.75 4.65 -18.07
C GLU A 14 -6.92 3.43 -17.68
N SER A 15 -5.79 3.64 -17.00
CA SER A 15 -4.97 2.54 -16.51
C SER A 15 -5.64 1.69 -15.46
N MET A 16 -6.45 2.30 -14.60
CA MET A 16 -7.17 1.58 -13.55
C MET A 16 -8.26 0.71 -14.18
N ARG A 17 -8.94 1.20 -15.22
CA ARG A 17 -10.00 0.47 -15.94
C ARG A 17 -9.55 -0.86 -16.54
N ILE A 18 -8.29 -0.98 -16.93
CA ILE A 18 -7.74 -2.23 -17.49
C ILE A 18 -7.61 -3.31 -16.41
N ARG A 19 -7.57 -2.92 -15.12
CA ARG A 19 -7.38 -3.87 -14.01
C ARG A 19 -8.73 -4.48 -13.60
N TYR A 20 -8.71 -5.79 -13.33
CA TYR A 20 -9.89 -6.56 -12.94
C TYR A 20 -10.65 -6.01 -11.72
N ALA A 21 -9.92 -5.41 -10.74
CA ALA A 21 -10.51 -4.83 -9.54
C ALA A 21 -11.47 -3.64 -9.83
N PHE A 22 -11.33 -3.00 -11.00
CA PHE A 22 -12.14 -1.86 -11.40
C PHE A 22 -13.09 -2.20 -12.56
N ARG A 23 -13.40 -3.49 -12.79
CA ARG A 23 -14.32 -3.91 -13.87
C ARG A 23 -15.72 -3.29 -13.77
N HIS A 24 -16.15 -2.98 -12.55
CA HIS A 24 -17.47 -2.43 -12.23
C HIS A 24 -17.46 -0.91 -12.08
N TRP A 25 -16.33 -0.26 -12.34
CA TRP A 25 -16.26 1.19 -12.27
C TRP A 25 -17.06 1.85 -13.40
N PRO A 26 -17.60 3.06 -13.15
CA PRO A 26 -18.27 3.83 -14.18
C PRO A 26 -17.37 4.07 -15.40
N SER A 27 -17.97 4.00 -16.58
CA SER A 27 -17.30 4.31 -17.84
C SER A 27 -17.07 5.81 -18.04
N ASP A 28 -17.78 6.65 -17.29
CA ASP A 28 -17.72 8.10 -17.38
C ASP A 28 -16.71 8.66 -16.39
N TYR A 29 -15.75 9.43 -16.91
CA TYR A 29 -14.71 10.07 -16.10
C TYR A 29 -15.31 11.03 -15.08
N ASP A 30 -16.31 11.82 -15.46
CA ASP A 30 -16.91 12.80 -14.57
C ASP A 30 -17.69 12.14 -13.42
N ALA A 31 -18.33 11.00 -13.66
CA ALA A 31 -18.97 10.21 -12.61
C ALA A 31 -17.97 9.66 -11.59
N VAL A 32 -16.79 9.22 -12.06
CA VAL A 32 -15.68 8.78 -11.19
C VAL A 32 -15.10 9.95 -10.40
N MET A 33 -15.02 11.14 -11.00
CA MET A 33 -14.49 12.33 -10.33
C MET A 33 -15.50 12.96 -9.35
N ALA A 34 -16.80 12.70 -9.53
CA ALA A 34 -17.85 13.10 -8.60
C ALA A 34 -17.85 12.27 -7.30
N ASP A 35 -17.39 11.01 -7.34
CA ASP A 35 -17.19 10.20 -6.14
C ASP A 35 -15.86 10.59 -5.46
N PRO A 36 -15.88 11.06 -4.19
CA PRO A 36 -14.67 11.48 -3.49
C PRO A 36 -13.66 10.34 -3.27
N VAL A 37 -14.13 9.09 -3.11
CA VAL A 37 -13.27 7.91 -2.91
C VAL A 37 -12.61 7.54 -4.23
N ALA A 38 -13.39 7.43 -5.31
CA ALA A 38 -12.87 7.09 -6.62
C ALA A 38 -11.91 8.17 -7.14
N CYS A 39 -12.26 9.45 -6.99
CA CYS A 39 -11.38 10.59 -7.27
C CYS A 39 -10.06 10.49 -6.50
N ARG A 40 -10.08 10.10 -5.21
CA ARG A 40 -8.86 9.94 -4.42
C ARG A 40 -7.97 8.83 -4.98
N LEU A 41 -8.56 7.70 -5.38
CA LEU A 41 -7.83 6.59 -5.97
C LEU A 41 -7.17 6.97 -7.31
N VAL A 42 -7.88 7.71 -8.17
CA VAL A 42 -7.31 8.23 -9.43
C VAL A 42 -6.13 9.16 -9.16
N ARG A 43 -6.24 10.07 -8.18
CA ARG A 43 -5.13 10.95 -7.77
C ARG A 43 -3.93 10.19 -7.24
N LEU A 44 -4.16 9.13 -6.45
CA LEU A 44 -3.09 8.26 -5.94
C LEU A 44 -2.38 7.52 -7.07
N GLU A 45 -3.13 6.96 -8.02
CA GLU A 45 -2.56 6.29 -9.19
C GLU A 45 -1.77 7.27 -10.06
N ALA A 46 -2.29 8.48 -10.32
CA ALA A 46 -1.58 9.52 -11.06
C ALA A 46 -0.26 9.92 -10.37
N THR A 47 -0.30 10.08 -9.04
CA THR A 47 0.90 10.39 -8.25
C THR A 47 1.90 9.23 -8.26
N GLY A 48 1.42 7.99 -8.15
CA GLY A 48 2.24 6.79 -8.21
C GLY A 48 2.91 6.61 -9.57
N ARG A 49 2.18 6.89 -10.66
CA ARG A 49 2.70 6.88 -12.03
C ARG A 49 3.79 7.93 -12.25
N ARG A 50 3.60 9.14 -11.73
CA ARG A 50 4.61 10.20 -11.79
C ARG A 50 5.90 9.77 -11.08
N LYS A 51 5.78 9.18 -9.87
CA LYS A 51 6.93 8.65 -9.12
C LYS A 51 7.69 7.55 -9.87
N ARG A 52 6.97 6.63 -10.53
CA ARG A 52 7.58 5.55 -11.34
C ARG A 52 8.31 6.08 -12.57
N ARG A 53 7.81 7.13 -13.23
CA ARG A 53 8.45 7.74 -14.40
C ARG A 53 9.70 8.55 -14.06
N THR A 54 9.76 9.16 -12.88
CA THR A 54 10.89 10.01 -12.47
C THR A 54 12.14 9.21 -12.06
N GLY A 55 12.14 7.88 -12.15
CA GLY A 55 13.33 7.08 -11.80
C GLY A 55 13.73 7.24 -10.33
N ALA A 56 12.78 7.59 -9.46
CA ALA A 56 12.96 7.41 -8.04
C ALA A 56 12.85 5.91 -7.78
N ASP A 57 14.00 5.23 -7.78
CA ASP A 57 14.17 4.00 -7.01
C ASP A 57 13.44 4.23 -5.68
N PRO A 58 12.44 3.41 -5.31
CA PRO A 58 11.84 3.56 -4.00
C PRO A 58 13.01 3.49 -3.01
N PRO A 59 13.19 4.46 -2.10
CA PRO A 59 14.18 4.25 -1.06
C PRO A 59 13.81 2.92 -0.41
N LEU A 60 14.73 1.96 -0.47
CA LEU A 60 14.68 0.65 0.19
C LEU A 60 14.62 0.76 1.73
N THR A 61 14.16 1.91 2.24
CA THR A 61 14.05 2.32 3.63
C THR A 61 12.60 2.68 3.99
N THR A 62 11.65 1.82 3.63
CA THR A 62 10.46 1.69 4.47
C THR A 62 10.40 0.25 4.93
N GLY A 63 10.89 0.02 6.15
CA GLY A 63 10.90 -1.27 6.82
C GLY A 63 9.48 -1.79 7.06
N ARG A 64 8.86 -2.33 6.01
CA ARG A 64 7.74 -3.26 6.14
C ARG A 64 7.96 -4.39 5.15
N THR A 65 8.96 -5.20 5.47
CA THR A 65 9.05 -6.55 4.94
C THR A 65 7.82 -7.30 5.41
N SER A 66 6.83 -7.45 4.53
CA SER A 66 5.92 -8.59 4.58
C SER A 66 6.73 -9.84 4.20
N ARG A 67 7.73 -10.17 5.00
CA ARG A 67 8.44 -11.43 4.96
C ARG A 67 7.89 -12.19 6.15
N TRP A 68 7.00 -13.13 5.87
CA TRP A 68 6.74 -14.25 6.77
C TRP A 68 8.06 -14.62 7.44
N PRO A 69 8.17 -14.60 8.78
CA PRO A 69 9.48 -14.73 9.39
C PRO A 69 10.06 -16.07 8.96
N PRO A 70 11.25 -16.13 8.32
CA PRO A 70 11.95 -17.40 8.28
C PRO A 70 12.20 -17.77 9.74
N ALA A 71 11.81 -18.99 10.12
CA ALA A 71 12.04 -19.53 11.46
C ALA A 71 13.48 -19.19 11.85
N ARG A 72 13.64 -18.28 12.82
CA ARG A 72 14.95 -17.82 13.25
C ARG A 72 15.57 -19.01 13.97
N ALA A 73 16.51 -19.69 13.33
CA ALA A 73 17.33 -20.69 14.00
C ALA A 73 17.95 -19.99 15.22
N ALA A 74 17.58 -20.45 16.41
CA ALA A 74 18.08 -19.92 17.66
C ALA A 74 19.62 -20.02 17.67
N PRO A 75 20.35 -18.99 18.14
CA PRO A 75 21.77 -19.15 18.36
C PRO A 75 22.01 -20.24 19.42
N PRO A 76 22.97 -21.16 19.24
CA PRO A 76 23.24 -22.19 20.22
C PRO A 76 23.77 -21.53 21.50
N GLY A 77 23.05 -21.72 22.61
CA GLY A 77 23.46 -21.24 23.93
C GLY A 77 22.52 -20.26 24.62
N VAL A 78 21.38 -19.88 24.02
CA VAL A 78 20.31 -19.17 24.74
C VAL A 78 19.20 -20.14 25.13
N ASP A 79 19.25 -20.58 26.39
CA ASP A 79 18.15 -21.27 27.04
C ASP A 79 17.02 -20.25 27.29
N PHE A 80 16.08 -20.16 26.36
CA PHE A 80 14.86 -19.37 26.56
C PHE A 80 13.97 -20.11 27.57
N LYS A 81 14.23 -19.86 28.86
CA LYS A 81 13.29 -20.16 29.94
C LYS A 81 11.99 -19.39 29.68
N SER A 82 11.00 -20.07 29.11
CA SER A 82 9.62 -19.59 29.07
C SER A 82 9.09 -19.56 30.51
N ARG A 83 9.29 -18.45 31.24
CA ARG A 83 8.50 -18.17 32.44
C ARG A 83 7.21 -17.53 31.97
N ALA A 84 6.15 -18.34 31.87
CA ALA A 84 4.80 -17.84 31.73
C ALA A 84 4.50 -16.93 32.92
N ALA A 85 4.42 -15.62 32.68
CA ALA A 85 3.92 -14.67 33.66
C ALA A 85 2.39 -14.84 33.73
N GLY A 86 1.97 -15.82 34.53
CA GLY A 86 0.60 -16.05 34.94
C GLY A 86 0.57 -16.25 36.45
N GLU A 87 1.07 -15.26 37.19
CA GLU A 87 0.90 -15.17 38.64
C GLU A 87 -0.34 -14.29 38.86
N HIS A 88 -1.51 -14.93 38.96
CA HIS A 88 -2.68 -14.31 39.59
C HIS A 88 -2.61 -14.70 41.07
N GLY A 89 -2.18 -13.76 41.90
CA GLY A 89 -2.49 -13.77 43.33
C GLY A 89 -3.75 -12.95 43.55
N ASP A 90 -4.78 -13.59 44.12
CA ASP A 90 -5.68 -13.05 45.15
C ASP A 90 -6.63 -14.18 45.57
N GLU A 91 -6.32 -14.86 46.67
CA GLU A 91 -7.24 -15.20 47.78
C GLU A 91 -6.43 -15.66 49.01
#